data_AF-A0A966PNN1-F1
#
_entry.id   AF-A0A966PNN1-F1
#
_cell.length_a   1.000
_cell.length_b   1.000
_cell.length_c   1.000
_cell.angle_alpha   90.00
_cell.angle_beta   90.00
_cell.angle_gamma   90.00
#
_symmetry.space_group_name_H-M   'P 1'
#
loop_
_entity.id
_entity.type
_entity.pdbx_description
1 polymer ?
#
loop_
_entity_poly.entity_id
_entity_poly.type
_entity_poly.pdbx_seq_one_letter_code
_entity_poly.pdbx_strand_id
1 'polypeptide(L)'
;MKTFAELLAEQTKALEITEADLDDLVENLTWADIADLYDDSDFVDDDEELDEAISAQSRLKKRMSMARHKAKRTTMRGIKLRRASDPKVLRKRATAAARRAMAAKLLRGRDRSKLSPAEKDMIEARLKSMKGLQNVLAMRMVPKIRKLEQGRLYSKAKRK
;
A
#
# COMPACT_ATOMS: atom_id res chain seq x y z
N MET A 1 -19.07 37.12 -14.51
CA MET A 1 -18.58 36.40 -13.31
C MET A 1 -19.10 34.98 -13.40
N LYS A 2 -18.28 33.96 -13.09
CA LYS A 2 -18.75 32.57 -13.10
C LYS A 2 -19.80 32.38 -12.00
N THR A 3 -20.84 31.60 -12.27
CA THR A 3 -21.84 31.28 -11.26
C THR A 3 -21.26 30.33 -10.21
N PHE A 4 -21.79 30.35 -8.98
CA PHE A 4 -21.33 29.44 -7.91
C PHE A 4 -21.48 27.96 -8.32
N ALA A 5 -22.52 27.63 -9.09
CA ALA A 5 -22.73 26.30 -9.65
C ALA A 5 -21.64 25.91 -10.66
N GLU A 6 -21.24 26.82 -11.55
CA GLU A 6 -20.11 26.60 -12.47
C GLU A 6 -18.79 26.43 -11.72
N LEU A 7 -18.60 27.18 -10.64
CA LEU A 7 -17.38 27.12 -9.82
C LEU A 7 -17.29 25.81 -9.03
N LEU A 8 -18.42 25.31 -8.52
CA LEU A 8 -18.54 23.97 -7.95
C LEU A 8 -18.32 22.87 -8.99
N ALA A 9 -18.91 23.01 -10.18
CA ALA A 9 -18.75 22.04 -11.26
C ALA A 9 -17.30 21.95 -11.77
N GLU A 10 -16.62 23.09 -11.92
CA GLU A 10 -15.18 23.13 -12.21
C GLU A 10 -14.36 22.48 -11.09
N GLN A 11 -14.73 22.72 -9.83
CA GLN A 11 -14.06 22.13 -8.68
C GLN A 11 -14.28 20.61 -8.61
N THR A 12 -15.46 20.11 -8.96
CA THR A 12 -15.75 18.66 -9.07
C THR A 12 -15.03 18.03 -10.25
N LYS A 13 -14.92 18.73 -11.39
CA LYS A 13 -14.20 18.27 -12.58
C LYS A 13 -12.68 18.19 -12.35
N ALA A 14 -12.11 19.13 -11.61
CA ALA A 14 -10.72 19.06 -11.14
C ALA A 14 -10.47 17.96 -10.09
N LEU A 15 -11.54 17.39 -9.53
CA LEU A 15 -11.52 16.28 -8.58
C LEU A 15 -11.75 14.92 -9.25
N GLU A 16 -12.17 14.89 -10.52
CA GLU A 16 -12.24 13.66 -11.30
C GLU A 16 -10.83 13.13 -11.51
N ILE A 17 -10.61 11.88 -11.13
CA ILE A 17 -9.32 11.23 -11.35
C ILE A 17 -9.30 10.87 -12.83
N THR A 18 -8.56 11.65 -13.60
CA THR A 18 -8.41 11.45 -15.03
C THR A 18 -7.52 10.24 -15.29
N GLU A 19 -7.57 9.72 -16.52
CA GLU A 19 -6.70 8.64 -16.93
C GLU A 19 -5.21 9.03 -16.87
N ALA A 20 -4.89 10.27 -17.25
CA ALA A 20 -3.54 10.83 -17.14
C ALA A 20 -3.04 10.82 -15.68
N ASP A 21 -3.90 11.18 -14.72
CA ASP A 21 -3.52 11.13 -13.31
C ASP A 21 -3.16 9.71 -12.83
N LEU A 22 -3.83 8.68 -13.36
CA LEU A 22 -3.54 7.31 -12.99
C LEU A 22 -2.17 6.88 -13.52
N ASP A 23 -1.85 7.29 -14.73
CA ASP A 23 -0.58 6.96 -15.36
C ASP A 23 0.58 7.71 -14.68
N ASP A 24 0.39 8.99 -14.33
CA ASP A 24 1.34 9.77 -13.54
C ASP A 24 1.63 9.10 -12.19
N LEU A 25 0.60 8.57 -11.51
CA LEU A 25 0.77 7.84 -10.24
C LEU A 25 1.57 6.54 -10.41
N VAL A 26 1.45 5.87 -11.57
CA VAL A 26 2.20 4.65 -11.87
C VAL A 26 3.66 4.99 -12.22
N GLU A 27 3.89 6.05 -12.99
CA GLU A 27 5.22 6.45 -13.41
C GLU A 27 6.08 6.95 -12.24
N ASN A 28 5.48 7.75 -11.37
CA ASN A 28 6.14 8.32 -10.19
C ASN A 28 6.26 7.33 -9.03
N LEU A 29 5.75 6.10 -9.14
CA LEU A 29 5.92 5.08 -8.11
C LEU A 29 7.40 4.70 -7.96
N THR A 30 7.98 5.00 -6.79
CA THR A 30 9.38 4.70 -6.49
C THR A 30 9.53 3.47 -5.61
N TRP A 31 10.77 2.98 -5.48
CA TRP A 31 11.08 1.92 -4.52
C TRP A 31 10.76 2.32 -3.07
N ALA A 32 10.95 3.59 -2.71
CA ALA A 32 10.73 4.07 -1.34
C ALA A 32 9.27 3.91 -0.90
N ASP A 33 8.32 4.11 -1.82
CA ASP A 33 6.88 4.05 -1.55
C ASP A 33 6.34 2.64 -1.28
N ILE A 34 7.10 1.64 -1.74
CA ILE A 34 6.73 0.23 -1.63
C ILE A 34 7.67 -0.56 -0.72
N ALA A 35 8.79 0.00 -0.28
CA ALA A 35 9.84 -0.74 0.42
C ALA A 35 9.34 -1.45 1.68
N ASP A 36 8.43 -0.82 2.42
CA ASP A 36 7.77 -1.36 3.61
C ASP A 36 6.76 -2.48 3.29
N LEU A 37 6.23 -2.57 2.06
CA LEU A 37 5.42 -3.70 1.59
C LEU A 37 6.23 -4.99 1.39
N TYR A 38 7.55 -4.90 1.51
CA TYR A 38 8.45 -6.05 1.55
C TYR A 38 8.81 -6.44 2.99
N ASP A 39 8.13 -5.87 4.00
CA ASP A 39 8.31 -6.20 5.41
C ASP A 39 7.57 -7.49 5.83
N ASP A 40 7.91 -7.96 7.03
CA ASP A 40 7.76 -9.32 7.57
C ASP A 40 6.32 -9.86 7.75
N SER A 41 5.29 -9.13 7.30
CA SER A 41 3.88 -9.53 7.42
C SER A 41 3.42 -10.50 6.32
N ASP A 42 4.16 -10.62 5.22
CA ASP A 42 3.93 -11.62 4.15
C ASP A 42 4.31 -13.06 4.56
N PHE A 43 4.59 -13.30 5.85
CA PHE A 43 5.06 -14.58 6.40
C PHE A 43 4.09 -15.20 7.41
N VAL A 44 2.93 -14.57 7.61
CA VAL A 44 1.86 -15.12 8.41
C VAL A 44 0.71 -15.39 7.45
N ASP A 45 0.55 -16.66 7.05
CA ASP A 45 -0.74 -17.13 6.53
C ASP A 45 -1.69 -17.19 7.72
N ASP A 46 -2.13 -16.01 8.19
CA ASP A 46 -3.31 -15.92 9.04
C ASP A 46 -4.49 -15.82 8.07
N ASP A 47 -4.85 -16.97 7.46
CA ASP A 47 -6.18 -17.21 6.89
C ASP A 47 -7.20 -17.51 8.02
N GLU A 48 -6.89 -17.14 9.26
CA GLU A 48 -7.88 -17.05 10.34
C GLU A 48 -8.51 -15.65 10.27
N GLU A 49 -9.67 -15.60 9.65
CA GLU A 49 -10.62 -14.49 9.75
C GLU A 49 -11.09 -14.40 11.22
N LEU A 50 -10.27 -13.78 12.07
CA LEU A 50 -10.58 -13.56 13.49
C LEU A 50 -11.54 -12.37 13.57
N ASP A 51 -12.84 -12.67 13.60
CA ASP A 51 -13.93 -11.69 13.75
C ASP A 51 -14.06 -11.17 15.20
N GLU A 52 -13.18 -11.62 16.09
CA GLU A 52 -13.15 -11.27 17.52
C GLU A 52 -12.00 -10.30 17.85
N ALA A 53 -12.32 -9.25 18.61
CA ALA A 53 -11.32 -8.36 19.18
C ALA A 53 -10.36 -9.17 20.09
N ILE A 54 -9.09 -9.26 19.69
CA ILE A 54 -8.07 -10.03 20.41
C ILE A 54 -8.03 -9.70 21.91
N SER A 55 -8.23 -10.69 22.77
CA SER A 55 -8.17 -10.51 24.23
C SER A 55 -6.77 -10.07 24.68
N ALA A 56 -6.67 -9.40 25.84
CA ALA A 56 -5.37 -8.97 26.39
C ALA A 56 -4.37 -10.14 26.53
N GLN A 57 -4.87 -11.32 26.93
CA GLN A 57 -4.08 -12.54 27.04
C GLN A 57 -3.61 -13.06 25.67
N SER A 58 -4.50 -13.04 24.65
CA SER A 58 -4.13 -13.45 23.30
C SER A 58 -3.08 -12.53 22.68
N ARG A 59 -3.14 -11.21 22.94
CA ARG A 59 -2.07 -10.27 22.55
C ARG A 59 -0.72 -10.64 23.16
N LEU A 60 -0.71 -10.95 24.46
CA LEU A 60 0.51 -11.35 25.15
C LEU A 60 1.06 -12.65 24.56
N LYS A 61 0.20 -13.64 24.30
CA LYS A 61 0.59 -14.92 23.67
C LYS A 61 1.16 -14.71 22.27
N LYS A 62 0.51 -13.90 21.42
CA LYS A 62 1.03 -13.54 20.09
C LYS A 62 2.38 -12.80 20.21
N ARG A 63 2.52 -11.85 21.13
CA ARG A 63 3.81 -11.15 21.38
C ARG A 63 4.92 -12.12 21.76
N MET A 64 4.64 -13.05 22.68
CA MET A 64 5.62 -14.05 23.11
C MET A 64 5.97 -15.03 21.99
N SER A 65 5.00 -15.50 21.22
CA SER A 65 5.26 -16.33 20.03
C SER A 65 6.11 -15.59 19.00
N MET A 66 5.81 -14.31 18.77
CA MET A 66 6.58 -13.47 17.87
C MET A 66 8.02 -13.29 18.36
N ALA A 67 8.23 -13.08 19.66
CA ALA A 67 9.57 -12.97 20.23
C ALA A 67 10.37 -14.28 20.08
N ARG A 68 9.76 -15.43 20.39
CA ARG A 68 10.39 -16.76 20.29
C ARG A 68 10.89 -17.07 18.88
N HIS A 69 10.09 -16.79 17.86
CA HIS A 69 10.41 -17.10 16.46
C HIS A 69 11.19 -15.99 15.74
N LYS A 70 11.67 -14.97 16.46
CA LYS A 70 12.35 -13.80 15.86
C LYS A 70 13.53 -14.21 14.96
N ALA A 71 14.45 -15.05 15.45
CA ALA A 71 15.62 -15.48 14.71
C ALA A 71 15.27 -16.25 13.42
N LYS A 72 14.28 -17.16 13.50
CA LYS A 72 13.79 -17.89 12.33
C LYS A 72 13.18 -16.92 11.30
N ARG A 73 12.34 -15.98 11.74
CA ARG A 73 11.75 -14.97 10.85
C ARG A 73 12.81 -14.11 10.16
N THR A 74 13.84 -13.66 10.89
CA THR A 74 14.92 -12.86 10.31
C THR A 74 15.70 -13.61 9.23
N THR A 75 15.97 -14.90 9.43
CA THR A 75 16.66 -15.73 8.44
C THR A 75 15.79 -15.95 7.20
N MET A 76 14.51 -16.31 7.39
CA MET A 76 13.56 -16.51 6.29
C MET A 76 13.31 -15.20 5.51
N ARG A 77 13.29 -14.06 6.21
CA ARG A 77 13.26 -12.72 5.61
C ARG A 77 14.45 -12.52 4.68
N GLY A 78 15.66 -12.81 5.17
CA GLY A 78 16.88 -12.73 4.37
C GLY A 78 16.81 -13.57 3.10
N ILE A 79 16.28 -14.79 3.18
CA ILE A 79 16.10 -15.70 2.03
C ILE A 79 15.05 -15.15 1.06
N LYS A 80 13.87 -14.72 1.53
CA LYS A 80 12.80 -14.21 0.67
C LYS A 80 13.22 -12.92 -0.06
N LEU A 81 13.92 -12.03 0.63
CA LEU A 81 14.49 -10.83 0.02
C LEU A 81 15.62 -11.15 -0.99
N ARG A 82 16.07 -12.38 -1.16
CA ARG A 82 17.04 -12.75 -2.20
C ARG A 82 16.39 -13.32 -3.46
N ARG A 83 15.12 -13.73 -3.39
CA ARG A 83 14.37 -14.26 -4.53
C ARG A 83 13.41 -13.22 -5.11
N ALA A 84 12.99 -13.47 -6.35
CA ALA A 84 11.85 -12.78 -6.94
C ALA A 84 10.55 -13.22 -6.24
N SER A 85 9.58 -12.31 -6.18
CA SER A 85 8.29 -12.58 -5.55
C SER A 85 7.33 -13.26 -6.50
N ASP A 86 6.45 -14.08 -5.94
CA ASP A 86 5.39 -14.74 -6.71
C ASP A 86 4.38 -13.72 -7.28
N PRO A 87 3.72 -14.02 -8.41
CA PRO A 87 2.71 -13.13 -8.98
C PRO A 87 1.58 -12.73 -8.02
N LYS A 88 1.16 -13.64 -7.13
CA LYS A 88 0.16 -13.37 -6.07
C LYS A 88 0.65 -12.28 -5.12
N VAL A 89 1.90 -12.35 -4.69
CA VAL A 89 2.53 -11.37 -3.78
C VAL A 89 2.70 -10.03 -4.48
N LEU A 90 3.14 -10.02 -5.74
CA LEU A 90 3.23 -8.80 -6.54
C LEU A 90 1.89 -8.07 -6.67
N ARG A 91 0.79 -8.82 -6.88
CA ARG A 91 -0.57 -8.25 -6.89
C ARG A 91 -0.96 -7.65 -5.54
N LYS A 92 -0.69 -8.33 -4.42
CA LYS A 92 -0.94 -7.81 -3.06
C LYS A 92 -0.18 -6.51 -2.78
N ARG A 93 1.07 -6.40 -3.25
CA ARG A 93 1.84 -5.16 -3.14
C ARG A 93 1.28 -4.06 -4.03
N ALA A 94 0.86 -4.40 -5.24
CA ALA A 94 0.24 -3.44 -6.15
C ALA A 94 -1.08 -2.87 -5.60
N THR A 95 -1.93 -3.70 -4.98
CA THR A 95 -3.16 -3.20 -4.35
C THR A 95 -2.87 -2.30 -3.16
N ALA A 96 -1.88 -2.63 -2.33
CA ALA A 96 -1.48 -1.77 -1.22
C ALA A 96 -0.83 -0.45 -1.69
N ALA A 97 0.03 -0.50 -2.71
CA ALA A 97 0.63 0.68 -3.33
C ALA A 97 -0.43 1.59 -3.97
N ALA A 98 -1.39 1.03 -4.71
CA ALA A 98 -2.51 1.76 -5.29
C ALA A 98 -3.37 2.45 -4.21
N ARG A 99 -3.66 1.74 -3.11
CA ARG A 99 -4.37 2.31 -1.97
C ARG A 99 -3.64 3.52 -1.39
N ARG A 100 -2.31 3.44 -1.23
CA ARG A 100 -1.49 4.54 -0.70
C ARG A 100 -1.40 5.71 -1.65
N ALA A 101 -1.20 5.47 -2.94
CA ALA A 101 -1.18 6.51 -3.97
C ALA A 101 -2.50 7.30 -3.97
N MET A 102 -3.62 6.60 -3.88
CA MET A 102 -4.95 7.20 -3.76
C MET A 102 -5.10 8.00 -2.45
N ALA A 103 -4.63 7.46 -1.32
CA ALA A 103 -4.62 8.20 -0.05
C ALA A 103 -3.77 9.48 -0.13
N ALA A 104 -2.58 9.40 -0.71
CA ALA A 104 -1.69 10.55 -0.90
C ALA A 104 -2.35 11.64 -1.76
N LYS A 105 -3.06 11.25 -2.83
CA LYS A 105 -3.82 12.19 -3.67
C LYS A 105 -4.93 12.90 -2.90
N LEU A 106 -5.66 12.18 -2.04
CA LEU A 106 -6.70 12.78 -1.19
C LEU A 106 -6.12 13.72 -0.12
N LEU A 107 -4.94 13.41 0.39
CA LEU A 107 -4.24 14.22 1.38
C LEU A 107 -3.62 15.49 0.82
N ARG A 108 -3.34 15.53 -0.50
CA ARG A 108 -2.75 16.69 -1.20
C ARG A 108 -1.46 17.18 -0.53
N GLY A 109 -0.59 16.25 -0.16
CA GLY A 109 0.70 16.56 0.49
C GLY A 109 0.62 16.82 2.00
N ARG A 110 -0.56 16.75 2.63
CA ARG A 110 -0.66 16.72 4.11
C ARG A 110 -0.17 15.40 4.66
N ASP A 111 0.53 15.47 5.80
CA ASP A 111 0.98 14.29 6.52
C ASP A 111 -0.20 13.59 7.20
N ARG A 112 -0.37 12.30 6.92
CA ARG A 112 -1.40 11.44 7.52
C ARG A 112 -1.30 11.40 9.03
N SER A 113 -0.09 11.51 9.60
CA SER A 113 0.13 11.45 11.05
C SER A 113 -0.55 12.60 11.79
N LYS A 114 -0.55 13.80 11.19
CA LYS A 114 -1.00 15.07 11.77
C LYS A 114 -2.53 15.28 11.71
N LEU A 115 -3.26 14.39 11.04
CA LEU A 115 -4.71 14.49 10.92
C LEU A 115 -5.42 14.06 12.20
N SER A 116 -6.57 14.69 12.45
CA SER A 116 -7.47 14.25 13.51
C SER A 116 -8.03 12.85 13.23
N PRO A 117 -8.47 12.10 14.27
CA PRO A 117 -9.10 10.80 14.08
C PRO A 117 -10.30 10.84 13.12
N ALA A 118 -11.16 11.85 13.26
CA ALA A 118 -12.34 12.01 12.40
C ALA A 118 -11.98 12.22 10.92
N GLU A 119 -10.94 13.01 10.64
CA GLU A 119 -10.47 13.20 9.26
C GLU A 119 -9.88 11.91 8.68
N LYS A 120 -9.15 11.13 9.50
CA LYS A 120 -8.64 9.81 9.08
C LYS A 120 -9.77 8.88 8.69
N ASP A 121 -10.84 8.83 9.48
CA ASP A 121 -12.01 7.99 9.22
C ASP A 121 -12.74 8.43 7.93
N MET A 122 -12.88 9.74 7.71
CA MET A 122 -13.47 10.29 6.49
C MET A 122 -12.67 9.93 5.23
N ILE A 123 -11.33 10.00 5.32
CA ILE A 123 -10.44 9.59 4.23
C ILE A 123 -10.57 8.09 3.98
N GLU A 124 -10.59 7.26 5.02
CA GLU A 124 -10.75 5.81 4.88
C GLU A 124 -12.11 5.44 4.27
N ALA A 125 -13.19 6.13 4.64
CA ALA A 125 -14.51 5.95 4.04
C ALA A 125 -14.51 6.31 2.55
N ARG A 126 -13.83 7.40 2.17
CA ARG A 126 -13.68 7.79 0.76
C ARG A 126 -12.79 6.82 -0.03
N LEU A 127 -11.74 6.28 0.58
CA LEU A 127 -11.00 5.18 -0.05
C LEU A 127 -11.87 3.93 -0.22
N LYS A 128 -12.72 3.61 0.75
CA LYS A 128 -13.60 2.45 0.67
C LYS A 128 -14.63 2.58 -0.46
N SER A 129 -15.09 3.79 -0.79
CA SER A 129 -15.99 4.00 -1.94
C SER A 129 -15.26 3.88 -3.28
N MET A 130 -13.97 4.20 -3.35
CA MET A 130 -13.16 4.16 -4.57
C MET A 130 -12.51 2.79 -4.89
N LYS A 131 -13.11 1.68 -4.44
CA LYS A 131 -12.54 0.32 -4.63
C LYS A 131 -12.33 -0.06 -6.10
N GLY A 132 -13.29 0.28 -6.98
CA GLY A 132 -13.18 -0.03 -8.41
C GLY A 132 -11.94 0.62 -9.03
N LEU A 133 -11.73 1.91 -8.73
CA LEU A 133 -10.57 2.66 -9.22
C LEU A 133 -9.24 2.14 -8.64
N GLN A 134 -9.24 1.74 -7.36
CA GLN A 134 -8.07 1.09 -6.75
C GLN A 134 -7.68 -0.19 -7.48
N ASN A 135 -8.65 -1.00 -7.91
CA ASN A 135 -8.37 -2.23 -8.66
C ASN A 135 -7.76 -1.93 -10.03
N VAL A 136 -8.29 -0.93 -10.75
CA VAL A 136 -7.72 -0.49 -12.04
C VAL A 136 -6.29 -0.01 -11.86
N LEU A 137 -6.05 0.87 -10.90
CA LEU A 137 -4.71 1.39 -10.60
C LEU A 137 -3.75 0.27 -10.19
N ALA A 138 -4.21 -0.68 -9.36
CA ALA A 138 -3.41 -1.82 -8.95
C ALA A 138 -2.97 -2.67 -10.15
N MET A 139 -3.86 -2.94 -11.11
CA MET A 139 -3.51 -3.68 -12.33
C MET A 139 -2.41 -2.96 -13.13
N ARG A 140 -2.51 -1.62 -13.26
CA ARG A 140 -1.49 -0.79 -13.93
C ARG A 140 -0.16 -0.72 -13.17
N MET A 141 -0.19 -0.81 -11.83
CA MET A 141 1.01 -0.78 -10.99
C MET A 141 1.81 -2.09 -10.98
N VAL A 142 1.21 -3.24 -11.30
CA VAL A 142 1.90 -4.54 -11.27
C VAL A 142 3.18 -4.58 -12.11
N PRO A 143 3.20 -4.15 -13.39
CA PRO A 143 4.42 -4.14 -14.20
C PRO A 143 5.51 -3.23 -13.63
N LYS A 144 5.14 -2.05 -13.11
CA LYS A 144 6.08 -1.11 -12.50
C LYS A 144 6.73 -1.70 -11.24
N ILE A 145 5.93 -2.29 -10.36
CA ILE A 145 6.44 -2.95 -9.14
C ILE A 145 7.35 -4.11 -9.48
N ARG A 146 7.03 -4.88 -10.52
CA ARG A 146 7.92 -5.94 -11.02
C ARG A 146 9.26 -5.38 -11.49
N LYS A 147 9.27 -4.28 -12.25
CA LYS A 147 10.52 -3.60 -12.68
C LYS A 147 11.34 -3.12 -11.47
N LEU A 148 10.68 -2.53 -10.47
CA LEU A 148 11.33 -2.10 -9.23
C LEU A 148 11.94 -3.29 -8.46
N GLU A 149 11.23 -4.42 -8.39
CA GLU A 149 11.75 -5.64 -7.77
C GLU A 149 12.95 -6.22 -8.53
N GLN A 150 12.92 -6.22 -9.86
CA GLN A 150 14.07 -6.64 -10.68
C GLN A 150 15.28 -5.73 -10.43
N GLY A 151 15.08 -4.41 -10.38
CA GLY A 151 16.13 -3.44 -10.05
C GLY A 151 16.75 -3.69 -8.66
N ARG A 152 15.94 -4.06 -7.67
CA ARG A 152 16.40 -4.44 -6.33
C ARG A 152 17.26 -5.71 -6.34
N LEU A 153 16.86 -6.74 -7.10
CA LEU A 153 17.63 -7.98 -7.21
C LEU A 153 18.94 -7.75 -7.97
N TYR A 154 18.90 -6.97 -9.05
CA TYR A 154 20.08 -6.62 -9.84
C TYR A 154 21.10 -5.79 -9.03
N SER A 155 20.65 -4.73 -8.36
CA SER A 155 21.51 -3.89 -7.52
C SER A 155 22.17 -4.69 -6.39
N LYS A 156 21.47 -5.65 -5.79
CA LYS A 156 22.02 -6.55 -4.77
C LYS A 156 23.03 -7.54 -5.35
N ALA A 157 22.81 -8.05 -6.57
CA ALA A 157 23.75 -8.91 -7.26
C ALA A 157 25.07 -8.19 -7.59
N LYS A 158 24.99 -6.91 -8.02
CA LYS A 158 26.18 -6.08 -8.32
C LYS A 158 27.02 -5.73 -7.07
N ARG A 159 26.42 -5.76 -5.88
CA ARG A 159 27.08 -5.41 -4.61
C ARG A 159 27.86 -6.58 -3.99
N LYS A 160 27.84 -7.75 -4.63
CA LYS A 160 28.43 -8.99 -4.18
C LYS A 160 29.63 -9.35 -5.05
#